data_AF-A0A925CYN0-F1
#
_entry.id   AF-A0A925CYN0-F1
#
_cell.length_a   1.000
_cell.length_b   1.000
_cell.length_c   1.000
_cell.angle_alpha   90.00
_cell.angle_beta   90.00
_cell.angle_gamma   90.00
#
_symmetry.space_group_name_H-M   'P 1'
#
loop_
_entity.id
_entity.type
_entity.pdbx_description
1 polymer ?
#
loop_
_entity_poly.entity_id
_entity_poly.type
_entity_poly.pdbx_seq_one_letter_code
_entity_poly.pdbx_strand_id
1 'polypeptide(L)'
;MALTAILFVQSCKDDENIEPAPSVSLDASSGAAVPGGSVTINATVNAPNGGQSLVVYVAGAEVESYDIAGAKDFDQAYTYTIPAGAVIGATVVISFQAVDSKNYPSAIANYMLTVGDPVVALTGVLTTQTLTAGQPYLIKGQTFIPSGVTLTIPAGTVIKGDKASKGVLIVQPGGKLIANGTAASPVVFTSAQSAGERDRGDWGGIVLLGDAWVNQAAIPAIEGITPTQTYGNITSPATNEAQNAGTLTYVRIEYAGIELTPNNETNSLTMGGVGSGTTIDNVQVSFGGDDGFEWFGGSVNAKHLVSLSTWDDDFDTDFGWGGKVQFGLAVRNPFFADQSGSNSFECDNGPNANDTNGGAAGYSRGVFSNITVLGPRETNARSISANYANAIHIRRRTAISIFNSFFSGFRLGLRVDDDATYANLVSGAGKLAYNVLSTPAAAGTGSSATASDGLFVTGIKFTAANDGTIDNALASGGNATPIANYWTANNNVSFNNVTATTVLGDAGVSPSLYWAGQNSGNYPSNPNFGLVAGVAGANNLNTGANFGDAKLSGIPFFEVTTYKGAFGTTDWTDGWTEFQPLNKAF
;
A
#
# COMPACT_ATOMS: atom_id res chain seq x y z
N MET A 1 -66.82 97.96 5.22
CA MET A 1 -65.48 97.62 5.74
C MET A 1 -65.17 96.20 5.30
N ALA A 2 -64.17 96.01 4.46
CA ALA A 2 -63.79 94.70 3.94
C ALA A 2 -63.05 93.90 5.02
N LEU A 3 -63.51 92.68 5.28
CA LEU A 3 -62.90 91.73 6.22
C LEU A 3 -62.20 90.64 5.39
N THR A 4 -60.87 90.64 5.42
CA THR A 4 -60.04 89.65 4.72
C THR A 4 -59.86 88.43 5.62
N ALA A 5 -60.38 87.28 5.20
CA ALA A 5 -60.17 86.00 5.86
C ALA A 5 -58.90 85.33 5.29
N ILE A 6 -57.96 84.97 6.16
CA ILE A 6 -56.75 84.21 5.82
C ILE A 6 -57.09 82.72 5.98
N LEU A 7 -57.04 81.98 4.88
CA LEU A 7 -57.15 80.52 4.84
C LEU A 7 -55.73 79.94 4.83
N PHE A 8 -55.36 79.16 5.85
CA PHE A 8 -54.15 78.35 5.85
C PHE A 8 -54.42 77.05 5.10
N VAL A 9 -53.64 76.77 4.05
CA VAL A 9 -53.63 75.47 3.37
C VAL A 9 -52.37 74.74 3.82
N GLN A 10 -52.56 73.67 4.60
CA GLN A 10 -51.52 72.73 4.99
C GLN A 10 -51.45 71.66 3.89
N SER A 11 -50.33 71.59 3.15
CA SER A 11 -50.11 70.56 2.14
C SER A 11 -49.61 69.29 2.84
N CYS A 12 -50.38 68.21 2.74
CA CYS A 12 -49.85 66.86 2.96
C CYS A 12 -48.90 66.54 1.81
N LYS A 13 -47.70 66.03 2.12
CA LYS A 13 -46.86 65.35 1.12
C LYS A 13 -47.52 63.99 0.85
N ASP A 14 -47.60 63.58 -0.42
CA ASP A 14 -48.03 62.23 -0.78
C ASP A 14 -47.13 61.22 -0.06
N ASP A 15 -47.73 60.26 0.62
CA ASP A 15 -47.01 59.14 1.24
C ASP A 15 -46.28 58.37 0.12
N GLU A 16 -44.95 58.30 0.19
CA GLU A 16 -44.16 57.48 -0.74
C GLU A 16 -44.68 56.04 -0.65
N ASN A 17 -45.19 55.50 -1.76
CA ASN A 17 -45.59 54.11 -1.84
C ASN A 17 -44.34 53.24 -1.71
N ILE A 18 -44.15 52.60 -0.56
CA ILE A 18 -43.03 51.71 -0.30
C ILE A 18 -43.35 50.37 -0.96
N GLU A 19 -42.59 50.00 -2.00
CA GLU A 19 -42.72 48.72 -2.66
C GLU A 19 -42.01 47.61 -1.84
N PRO A 20 -42.26 46.31 -2.14
CA PRO A 20 -41.62 45.21 -1.41
C PRO A 20 -40.09 45.26 -1.45
N ALA A 21 -39.47 44.65 -0.42
CA ALA A 21 -38.02 44.46 -0.34
C ALA A 21 -37.45 43.76 -1.58
N PRO A 22 -36.16 43.96 -1.90
CA PRO A 22 -35.55 43.34 -3.07
C PRO A 22 -35.50 41.81 -2.93
N SER A 23 -35.32 41.12 -4.05
CA SER A 23 -35.14 39.67 -4.12
C SER A 23 -33.91 39.32 -4.96
N VAL A 24 -33.29 38.19 -4.63
CA VAL A 24 -32.15 37.63 -5.37
C VAL A 24 -32.51 36.21 -5.77
N SER A 25 -32.37 35.88 -7.05
CA SER A 25 -32.44 34.52 -7.57
C SER A 25 -31.12 34.12 -8.22
N LEU A 26 -30.72 32.87 -8.07
CA LEU A 26 -29.50 32.32 -8.66
C LEU A 26 -29.87 31.36 -9.80
N ASP A 27 -29.02 31.29 -10.82
CA ASP A 27 -29.14 30.33 -11.92
C ASP A 27 -29.03 28.86 -11.47
N ALA A 28 -28.33 28.61 -10.37
CA ALA A 28 -28.28 27.35 -9.65
C ALA A 28 -28.18 27.57 -8.13
N SER A 29 -28.59 26.58 -7.33
CA SER A 29 -28.48 26.62 -5.86
C SER A 29 -27.32 25.79 -5.31
N SER A 30 -26.61 25.03 -6.17
CA SER A 30 -25.44 24.24 -5.80
C SER A 30 -24.54 23.94 -7.00
N GLY A 31 -23.31 23.50 -6.70
CA GLY A 31 -22.38 22.94 -7.67
C GLY A 31 -21.13 22.36 -7.03
N ALA A 32 -20.17 21.97 -7.86
CA ALA A 32 -18.91 21.36 -7.41
C ALA A 32 -17.74 21.78 -8.28
N ALA A 33 -16.56 21.91 -7.68
CA ALA A 33 -15.29 22.08 -8.38
C ALA A 33 -14.12 21.53 -7.55
N VAL A 34 -13.01 21.25 -8.23
CA VAL A 34 -11.76 20.76 -7.63
C VAL A 34 -11.01 21.87 -6.88
N PRO A 35 -10.12 21.56 -5.93
CA PRO A 35 -9.14 22.53 -5.43
C PRO A 35 -8.39 23.21 -6.58
N GLY A 36 -8.32 24.54 -6.57
CA GLY A 36 -7.77 25.35 -7.68
C GLY A 36 -8.73 25.59 -8.86
N GLY A 37 -9.86 24.88 -8.92
CA GLY A 37 -10.93 25.10 -9.89
C GLY A 37 -11.81 26.31 -9.54
N SER A 38 -12.71 26.69 -10.44
CA SER A 38 -13.63 27.82 -10.23
C SER A 38 -15.06 27.47 -10.64
N VAL A 39 -16.03 28.13 -10.01
CA VAL A 39 -17.45 28.11 -10.40
C VAL A 39 -17.91 29.53 -10.68
N THR A 40 -18.79 29.70 -11.67
CA THR A 40 -19.44 30.99 -11.98
C THR A 40 -20.93 30.87 -11.65
N ILE A 41 -21.44 31.83 -10.89
CA ILE A 41 -22.82 31.89 -10.41
C ILE A 41 -23.44 33.16 -10.98
N ASN A 42 -24.60 33.07 -11.61
CA ASN A 42 -25.32 34.24 -12.10
C ASN A 42 -26.44 34.59 -11.12
N ALA A 43 -26.34 35.76 -10.50
CA ALA A 43 -27.35 36.31 -9.61
C ALA A 43 -28.20 37.36 -10.34
N THR A 44 -29.52 37.20 -10.28
CA THR A 44 -30.50 38.16 -10.78
C THR A 44 -31.17 38.83 -9.59
N VAL A 45 -31.10 40.16 -9.54
CA VAL A 45 -31.73 41.00 -8.52
C VAL A 45 -32.98 41.66 -9.09
N ASN A 46 -34.08 41.59 -8.34
CA ASN A 46 -35.25 42.44 -8.56
C ASN A 46 -35.46 43.34 -7.34
N ALA A 47 -35.36 44.66 -7.53
CA ALA A 47 -35.40 45.69 -6.50
C ALA A 47 -36.48 46.75 -6.85
N PRO A 48 -37.75 46.54 -6.47
CA PRO A 48 -38.86 47.42 -6.83
C PRO A 48 -38.68 48.89 -6.42
N ASN A 49 -38.00 49.13 -5.29
CA ASN A 49 -37.63 50.45 -4.76
C ASN A 49 -36.36 51.07 -5.41
N GLY A 50 -35.76 50.40 -6.40
CA GLY A 50 -34.45 50.73 -6.97
C GLY A 50 -33.31 50.15 -6.14
N GLY A 51 -32.38 49.41 -6.73
CA GLY A 51 -31.30 48.73 -6.01
C GLY A 51 -30.18 49.67 -5.56
N GLN A 52 -29.61 49.40 -4.39
CA GLN A 52 -28.40 50.05 -3.88
C GLN A 52 -27.18 49.16 -4.12
N SER A 53 -27.19 47.92 -3.61
CA SER A 53 -26.04 47.02 -3.72
C SER A 53 -26.42 45.54 -3.76
N LEU A 54 -25.57 44.73 -4.39
CA LEU A 54 -25.56 43.28 -4.25
C LEU A 54 -24.26 42.87 -3.55
N VAL A 55 -24.36 42.26 -2.38
CA VAL A 55 -23.23 41.84 -1.55
C VAL A 55 -23.06 40.33 -1.62
N VAL A 56 -21.82 39.88 -1.81
CA VAL A 56 -21.42 38.47 -1.84
C VAL A 56 -20.64 38.12 -0.58
N TYR A 57 -21.03 37.02 0.06
CA TYR A 57 -20.35 36.46 1.21
C TYR A 57 -19.82 35.07 0.88
N VAL A 58 -18.63 34.74 1.38
CA VAL A 58 -18.07 33.38 1.34
C VAL A 58 -17.80 32.95 2.77
N ALA A 59 -18.36 31.80 3.16
CA ALA A 59 -18.27 31.28 4.53
C ALA A 59 -18.67 32.32 5.61
N GLY A 60 -19.62 33.20 5.29
CA GLY A 60 -20.13 34.25 6.18
C GLY A 60 -19.31 35.54 6.23
N ALA A 61 -18.18 35.63 5.52
CA ALA A 61 -17.43 36.88 5.38
C ALA A 61 -17.79 37.58 4.08
N GLU A 62 -17.99 38.90 4.13
CA GLU A 62 -18.17 39.72 2.92
C GLU A 62 -16.87 39.69 2.11
N VAL A 63 -16.99 39.37 0.82
CA VAL A 63 -15.84 39.28 -0.09
C VAL A 63 -15.93 40.23 -1.27
N GLU A 64 -17.15 40.59 -1.68
CA GLU A 64 -17.36 41.49 -2.82
C GLU A 64 -18.73 42.20 -2.71
N SER A 65 -18.81 43.41 -3.26
CA SER A 65 -20.03 44.21 -3.27
C SER A 65 -20.13 44.98 -4.60
N TYR A 66 -21.31 44.92 -5.23
CA TYR A 66 -21.60 45.53 -6.52
C TYR A 66 -22.63 46.66 -6.34
N ASP A 67 -22.39 47.83 -6.94
CA ASP A 67 -23.34 48.94 -6.96
C ASP A 67 -24.42 48.71 -8.03
N ILE A 68 -25.69 48.76 -7.62
CA ILE A 68 -26.85 48.56 -8.52
C ILE A 68 -27.32 49.90 -9.13
N ALA A 69 -26.82 51.04 -8.62
CA ALA A 69 -27.05 52.38 -9.15
C ALA A 69 -28.54 52.74 -9.39
N GLY A 70 -29.42 52.28 -8.51
CA GLY A 70 -30.86 52.55 -8.58
C GLY A 70 -31.64 51.71 -9.59
N ALA A 71 -30.98 50.80 -10.32
CA ALA A 71 -31.66 49.92 -11.27
C ALA A 71 -32.65 48.99 -10.55
N LYS A 72 -33.80 48.71 -11.19
CA LYS A 72 -34.82 47.81 -10.62
C LYS A 72 -34.56 46.34 -10.92
N ASP A 73 -33.86 46.05 -12.01
CA ASP A 73 -33.41 44.71 -12.39
C ASP A 73 -31.90 44.78 -12.64
N PHE A 74 -31.17 43.80 -12.13
CA PHE A 74 -29.70 43.77 -12.21
C PHE A 74 -29.19 42.32 -12.22
N ASP A 75 -28.42 41.97 -13.25
CA ASP A 75 -27.80 40.65 -13.39
C ASP A 75 -26.29 40.75 -13.17
N GLN A 76 -25.74 39.85 -12.36
CA GLN A 76 -24.31 39.83 -12.04
C GLN A 76 -23.77 38.41 -11.99
N ALA A 77 -22.70 38.16 -12.74
CA ALA A 77 -21.91 36.94 -12.64
C ALA A 77 -20.83 37.10 -11.56
N TYR A 78 -20.72 36.13 -10.66
CA TYR A 78 -19.66 36.04 -9.67
C TYR A 78 -18.88 34.73 -9.86
N THR A 79 -17.55 34.82 -9.95
CA THR A 79 -16.68 33.65 -10.07
C THR A 79 -15.92 33.44 -8.77
N TYR A 80 -16.09 32.26 -8.17
CA TYR A 80 -15.33 31.85 -7.01
C TYR A 80 -14.29 30.80 -7.37
N THR A 81 -13.03 31.05 -7.00
CA THR A 81 -11.92 30.09 -7.13
C THR A 81 -11.68 29.37 -5.81
N ILE A 82 -11.69 28.04 -5.84
CA ILE A 82 -11.42 27.21 -4.67
C ILE A 82 -9.92 27.25 -4.35
N PRO A 83 -9.49 27.48 -3.10
CA PRO A 83 -8.08 27.39 -2.72
C PRO A 83 -7.46 26.04 -3.09
N ALA A 84 -6.21 26.03 -3.58
CA ALA A 84 -5.53 24.81 -4.00
C ALA A 84 -5.36 23.76 -2.88
N GLY A 85 -5.34 24.20 -1.62
CA GLY A 85 -5.28 23.33 -0.43
C GLY A 85 -6.64 23.02 0.22
N ALA A 86 -7.76 23.29 -0.46
CA ALA A 86 -9.08 23.03 0.10
C ALA A 86 -9.32 21.52 0.30
N VAL A 87 -9.91 21.16 1.44
CA VAL A 87 -10.23 19.77 1.80
C VAL A 87 -11.34 19.24 0.88
N ILE A 88 -11.09 18.13 0.20
CA ILE A 88 -12.09 17.44 -0.63
C ILE A 88 -13.25 16.97 0.26
N GLY A 89 -14.48 17.16 -0.20
CA GLY A 89 -15.71 16.90 0.54
C GLY A 89 -16.19 18.06 1.40
N ALA A 90 -15.40 19.13 1.57
CA ALA A 90 -15.83 20.31 2.29
C ALA A 90 -16.93 21.07 1.52
N THR A 91 -17.85 21.68 2.25
CA THR A 91 -18.89 22.53 1.68
C THR A 91 -18.56 24.00 1.94
N VAL A 92 -18.47 24.78 0.87
CA VAL A 92 -18.34 26.24 0.90
C VAL A 92 -19.71 26.84 0.63
N VAL A 93 -20.20 27.68 1.55
CA VAL A 93 -21.43 28.43 1.35
C VAL A 93 -21.09 29.78 0.76
N ILE A 94 -21.65 30.08 -0.41
CA ILE A 94 -21.57 31.39 -1.06
C ILE A 94 -22.96 32.02 -0.98
N SER A 95 -23.05 33.21 -0.42
CA SER A 95 -24.33 33.86 -0.12
C SER A 95 -24.43 35.20 -0.84
N PHE A 96 -25.62 35.52 -1.33
CA PHE A 96 -25.92 36.76 -2.03
C PHE A 96 -27.06 37.49 -1.32
N GLN A 97 -26.89 38.79 -1.10
CA GLN A 97 -27.93 39.66 -0.53
C GLN A 97 -27.96 41.00 -1.25
N ALA A 98 -29.15 41.41 -1.70
CA ALA A 98 -29.37 42.73 -2.24
C ALA A 98 -29.86 43.70 -1.15
N VAL A 99 -29.50 44.97 -1.26
CA VAL A 99 -30.07 46.07 -0.48
C VAL A 99 -30.65 47.08 -1.46
N ASP A 100 -31.85 47.58 -1.20
CA ASP A 100 -32.48 48.60 -2.04
C ASP A 100 -32.18 50.04 -1.57
N SER A 101 -32.64 51.03 -2.33
CA SER A 101 -32.43 52.45 -2.07
C SER A 101 -33.19 52.96 -0.83
N LYS A 102 -34.06 52.13 -0.23
CA LYS A 102 -34.74 52.39 1.04
C LYS A 102 -34.07 51.64 2.21
N ASN A 103 -32.92 51.02 1.97
CA ASN A 103 -32.15 50.18 2.90
C ASN A 103 -32.88 48.91 3.35
N TYR A 104 -33.80 48.37 2.54
CA TYR A 104 -34.37 47.06 2.81
C TYR A 104 -33.48 45.94 2.24
N PRO A 105 -33.06 44.98 3.07
CA PRO A 105 -32.30 43.83 2.60
C PRO A 105 -33.22 42.76 2.01
N SER A 106 -32.74 42.05 1.01
CA SER A 106 -33.36 40.81 0.53
C SER A 106 -33.16 39.67 1.54
N ALA A 107 -33.97 38.62 1.38
CA ALA A 107 -33.56 37.31 1.89
C ALA A 107 -32.22 36.89 1.26
N ILE A 108 -31.42 36.15 2.02
CA ILE A 108 -30.13 35.64 1.54
C ILE A 108 -30.38 34.48 0.58
N ALA A 109 -29.84 34.57 -0.63
CA ALA A 109 -29.79 33.46 -1.57
C ALA A 109 -28.45 32.71 -1.40
N ASN A 110 -28.51 31.41 -1.11
CA ASN A 110 -27.32 30.58 -0.89
C ASN A 110 -27.03 29.69 -2.09
N TYR A 111 -25.75 29.61 -2.43
CA TYR A 111 -25.17 28.62 -3.32
C TYR A 111 -24.27 27.69 -2.52
N MET A 112 -24.59 26.40 -2.56
CA MET A 112 -23.85 25.36 -1.85
C MET A 112 -22.78 24.76 -2.78
N LEU A 113 -21.52 25.12 -2.58
CA LEU A 113 -20.38 24.61 -3.35
C LEU A 113 -19.73 23.44 -2.62
N THR A 114 -19.77 22.25 -3.20
CA THR A 114 -18.99 21.11 -2.70
C THR A 114 -17.59 21.15 -3.31
N VAL A 115 -16.57 21.28 -2.49
CA VAL A 115 -15.18 21.06 -2.90
C VAL A 115 -15.06 19.58 -3.20
N GLY A 116 -14.87 19.23 -4.46
CA GLY A 116 -14.94 17.86 -4.89
C GLY A 116 -13.98 17.62 -6.03
N ASP A 117 -13.30 16.49 -5.93
CA ASP A 117 -12.79 15.82 -7.10
C ASP A 117 -13.86 14.80 -7.49
N PRO A 118 -14.58 14.92 -8.63
CA PRO A 118 -15.47 13.85 -9.06
C PRO A 118 -14.56 12.70 -9.51
N VAL A 119 -14.12 11.93 -8.52
CA VAL A 119 -13.26 10.80 -8.75
C VAL A 119 -14.05 9.81 -9.60
N VAL A 120 -13.51 9.42 -10.75
CA VAL A 120 -14.17 8.45 -11.63
C VAL A 120 -14.20 7.13 -10.87
N ALA A 121 -15.38 6.75 -10.41
CA ALA A 121 -15.57 5.55 -9.61
C ALA A 121 -15.39 4.31 -10.50
N LEU A 122 -14.41 3.49 -10.13
CA LEU A 122 -14.28 2.10 -10.56
C LEU A 122 -15.05 1.26 -9.54
N THR A 123 -16.13 0.62 -9.97
CA THR A 123 -17.04 -0.10 -9.07
C THR A 123 -17.67 -1.29 -9.79
N GLY A 124 -17.96 -2.36 -9.04
CA GLY A 124 -18.65 -3.53 -9.57
C GLY A 124 -17.85 -4.22 -10.67
N VAL A 125 -18.53 -4.73 -11.70
CA VAL A 125 -17.88 -5.44 -12.81
C VAL A 125 -17.47 -4.45 -13.90
N LEU A 126 -16.17 -4.33 -14.15
CA LEU A 126 -15.61 -3.46 -15.16
C LEU A 126 -15.74 -4.06 -16.58
N THR A 127 -15.70 -3.19 -17.57
CA THR A 127 -15.53 -3.55 -18.98
C THR A 127 -14.12 -3.20 -19.45
N THR A 128 -13.72 -3.68 -20.63
CA THR A 128 -12.40 -3.36 -21.18
C THR A 128 -12.29 -1.85 -21.39
N GLN A 129 -11.34 -1.23 -20.70
CA GLN A 129 -11.15 0.21 -20.74
C GLN A 129 -9.70 0.59 -20.49
N THR A 130 -9.32 1.74 -21.04
CA THR A 130 -8.08 2.44 -20.72
C THR A 130 -8.44 3.67 -19.92
N LEU A 131 -7.87 3.81 -18.72
CA LEU A 131 -8.01 5.00 -17.91
C LEU A 131 -7.33 6.20 -18.60
N THR A 132 -7.75 7.40 -18.24
CA THR A 132 -7.19 8.64 -18.77
C THR A 132 -6.18 9.18 -17.77
N ALA A 133 -4.93 9.38 -18.19
CA ALA A 133 -3.90 9.95 -17.33
C ALA A 133 -4.32 11.34 -16.80
N GLY A 134 -3.97 11.66 -15.56
CA GLY A 134 -4.35 12.92 -14.91
C GLY A 134 -5.80 13.01 -14.46
N GLN A 135 -6.64 12.00 -14.75
CA GLN A 135 -7.94 11.86 -14.10
C GLN A 135 -7.77 11.18 -12.73
N PRO A 136 -8.53 11.61 -11.73
CA PRO A 136 -8.55 10.98 -10.43
C PRO A 136 -9.54 9.80 -10.44
N TYR A 137 -9.08 8.62 -10.00
CA TYR A 137 -9.87 7.39 -9.95
C TYR A 137 -10.08 6.90 -8.52
N LEU A 138 -11.25 6.31 -8.25
CA LEU A 138 -11.62 5.77 -6.93
C LEU A 138 -12.08 4.34 -7.11
N ILE A 139 -11.38 3.39 -6.52
CA ILE A 139 -11.88 2.02 -6.36
C ILE A 139 -12.88 2.04 -5.20
N LYS A 140 -14.14 1.71 -5.51
CA LYS A 140 -15.23 1.72 -4.54
C LYS A 140 -15.92 0.36 -4.48
N GLY A 141 -16.01 -0.20 -3.28
CA GLY A 141 -16.46 -1.56 -3.04
C GLY A 141 -15.56 -2.58 -3.74
N GLN A 142 -16.11 -3.79 -3.93
CA GLN A 142 -15.42 -4.85 -4.66
C GLN A 142 -15.54 -4.59 -6.17
N THR A 143 -14.40 -4.34 -6.82
CA THR A 143 -14.31 -4.00 -8.24
C THR A 143 -13.63 -5.11 -9.00
N PHE A 144 -14.30 -5.67 -10.01
CA PHE A 144 -13.91 -6.89 -10.70
C PHE A 144 -13.46 -6.59 -12.13
N ILE A 145 -12.31 -7.15 -12.52
CA ILE A 145 -11.84 -7.25 -13.91
C ILE A 145 -12.06 -8.72 -14.33
N PRO A 146 -13.16 -9.03 -15.03
CA PRO A 146 -13.54 -10.41 -15.32
C PRO A 146 -12.72 -11.03 -16.45
N SER A 147 -12.93 -12.33 -16.66
CA SER A 147 -12.32 -13.08 -17.76
C SER A 147 -12.54 -12.40 -19.11
N GLY A 148 -11.48 -12.21 -19.89
CA GLY A 148 -11.51 -11.53 -21.20
C GLY A 148 -11.57 -10.00 -21.14
N VAL A 149 -11.65 -9.40 -19.94
CA VAL A 149 -11.60 -7.95 -19.75
C VAL A 149 -10.19 -7.50 -19.39
N THR A 150 -9.80 -6.34 -19.93
CA THR A 150 -8.51 -5.70 -19.63
C THR A 150 -8.73 -4.28 -19.11
N LEU A 151 -8.23 -3.99 -17.91
CA LEU A 151 -8.08 -2.62 -17.40
C LEU A 151 -6.67 -2.14 -17.70
N THR A 152 -6.54 -1.05 -18.47
CA THR A 152 -5.24 -0.42 -18.76
C THR A 152 -5.14 0.91 -18.02
N ILE A 153 -4.06 1.10 -17.27
CA ILE A 153 -3.78 2.28 -16.46
C ILE A 153 -2.51 2.94 -17.00
N PRO A 154 -2.60 4.15 -17.58
CA PRO A 154 -1.43 4.87 -18.05
C PRO A 154 -0.48 5.27 -16.92
N ALA A 155 0.81 5.42 -17.25
CA ALA A 155 1.83 5.95 -16.36
C ALA A 155 1.41 7.29 -15.72
N GLY A 156 1.81 7.52 -14.47
CA GLY A 156 1.50 8.72 -13.69
C GLY A 156 0.06 8.81 -13.17
N THR A 157 -0.78 7.80 -13.41
CA THR A 157 -2.15 7.79 -12.88
C THR A 157 -2.15 7.49 -11.38
N VAL A 158 -2.92 8.27 -10.62
CA VAL A 158 -3.20 8.01 -9.20
C VAL A 158 -4.62 7.47 -9.07
N ILE A 159 -4.74 6.32 -8.40
CA ILE A 159 -5.98 5.62 -8.12
C ILE A 159 -6.11 5.51 -6.60
N LYS A 160 -7.22 5.99 -6.05
CA LYS A 160 -7.49 5.96 -4.61
C LYS A 160 -8.39 4.77 -4.28
N GLY A 161 -8.21 4.15 -3.12
CA GLY A 161 -9.10 3.14 -2.55
C GLY A 161 -10.02 3.75 -1.48
N ASP A 162 -11.32 3.50 -1.59
CA ASP A 162 -12.30 4.02 -0.63
C ASP A 162 -12.35 3.16 0.65
N LYS A 163 -12.04 3.78 1.81
CA LYS A 163 -12.07 3.11 3.11
C LYS A 163 -13.46 2.67 3.54
N ALA A 164 -14.47 3.52 3.33
CA ALA A 164 -15.81 3.28 3.82
C ALA A 164 -16.45 2.04 3.19
N SER A 165 -16.22 1.82 1.90
CA SER A 165 -16.68 0.63 1.17
C SER A 165 -15.70 -0.53 1.15
N LYS A 166 -14.54 -0.40 1.82
CA LYS A 166 -13.44 -1.38 1.76
C LYS A 166 -13.03 -1.66 0.30
N GLY A 167 -12.78 -0.60 -0.46
CA GLY A 167 -12.51 -0.68 -1.90
C GLY A 167 -11.37 -1.64 -2.21
N VAL A 168 -11.57 -2.56 -3.14
CA VAL A 168 -10.59 -3.58 -3.54
C VAL A 168 -10.70 -3.83 -5.04
N LEU A 169 -9.55 -4.02 -5.70
CA LEU A 169 -9.48 -4.34 -7.13
C LEU A 169 -9.16 -5.83 -7.31
N ILE A 170 -10.11 -6.59 -7.84
CA ILE A 170 -9.99 -8.02 -8.09
C ILE A 170 -9.85 -8.29 -9.58
N VAL A 171 -8.72 -8.85 -10.00
CA VAL A 171 -8.57 -9.46 -11.31
C VAL A 171 -8.96 -10.93 -11.21
N GLN A 172 -10.04 -11.32 -11.90
CA GLN A 172 -10.49 -12.71 -11.94
C GLN A 172 -9.64 -13.55 -12.91
N PRO A 173 -9.63 -14.90 -12.80
CA PRO A 173 -8.93 -15.74 -13.76
C PRO A 173 -9.30 -15.42 -15.22
N GLY A 174 -8.29 -15.10 -16.02
CA GLY A 174 -8.43 -14.69 -17.43
C GLY A 174 -8.70 -13.19 -17.67
N GLY A 175 -8.90 -12.39 -16.62
CA GLY A 175 -8.88 -10.93 -16.68
C GLY A 175 -7.45 -10.40 -16.66
N LYS A 176 -7.26 -9.12 -17.01
CA LYS A 176 -5.93 -8.49 -17.05
C LYS A 176 -5.89 -7.08 -16.46
N LEU A 177 -4.88 -6.83 -15.63
CA LEU A 177 -4.50 -5.49 -15.19
C LEU A 177 -3.18 -5.08 -15.87
N ILE A 178 -3.22 -4.00 -16.64
CA ILE A 178 -2.05 -3.43 -17.31
C ILE A 178 -1.76 -2.07 -16.66
N ALA A 179 -0.87 -2.05 -15.67
CA ALA A 179 -0.42 -0.87 -14.96
C ALA A 179 1.08 -0.68 -15.18
N ASN A 180 1.43 0.05 -16.24
CA ASN A 180 2.81 0.25 -16.65
C ASN A 180 3.18 1.72 -16.46
N GLY A 181 3.68 2.01 -15.27
CA GLY A 181 4.33 3.26 -14.93
C GLY A 181 5.71 3.37 -15.57
N THR A 182 6.39 4.46 -15.22
CA THR A 182 7.82 4.64 -15.51
C THR A 182 8.51 5.11 -14.25
N ALA A 183 9.84 5.08 -14.21
CA ALA A 183 10.55 5.57 -13.05
C ALA A 183 10.16 7.02 -12.69
N ALA A 184 10.01 7.90 -13.68
CA ALA A 184 9.62 9.29 -13.48
C ALA A 184 8.11 9.51 -13.27
N SER A 185 7.28 8.52 -13.58
CA SER A 185 5.81 8.61 -13.51
C SER A 185 5.21 7.24 -13.19
N PRO A 186 5.41 6.74 -11.96
CA PRO A 186 4.84 5.46 -11.54
C PRO A 186 3.32 5.53 -11.51
N VAL A 187 2.66 4.38 -11.64
CA VAL A 187 1.23 4.25 -11.32
C VAL A 187 1.11 4.13 -9.80
N VAL A 188 0.19 4.87 -9.19
CA VAL A 188 0.02 4.88 -7.73
C VAL A 188 -1.38 4.44 -7.36
N PHE A 189 -1.49 3.38 -6.59
CA PHE A 189 -2.69 3.01 -5.84
C PHE A 189 -2.49 3.41 -4.38
N THR A 190 -3.39 4.22 -3.82
CA THR A 190 -3.21 4.77 -2.46
C THR A 190 -4.54 4.97 -1.74
N SER A 191 -4.50 5.38 -0.47
CA SER A 191 -5.69 5.67 0.33
C SER A 191 -6.46 6.90 -0.17
N ALA A 192 -7.79 6.85 -0.10
CA ALA A 192 -8.65 8.02 -0.30
C ALA A 192 -8.68 8.99 0.89
N GLN A 193 -8.09 8.64 2.04
CA GLN A 193 -7.97 9.55 3.18
C GLN A 193 -7.04 10.73 2.87
N SER A 194 -7.27 11.85 3.56
CA SER A 194 -6.44 13.05 3.44
C SER A 194 -4.98 12.76 3.81
N ALA A 195 -4.04 13.49 3.22
CA ALA A 195 -2.64 13.42 3.64
C ALA A 195 -2.52 13.70 5.15
N GLY A 196 -1.73 12.90 5.86
CA GLY A 196 -1.64 12.93 7.33
C GLY A 196 -2.73 12.14 8.08
N GLU A 197 -3.83 11.76 7.42
CA GLU A 197 -4.92 10.94 8.00
C GLU A 197 -4.93 9.50 7.48
N ARG A 198 -4.02 9.17 6.56
CA ARG A 198 -3.88 7.80 6.01
C ARG A 198 -3.30 6.87 7.05
N ASP A 199 -3.84 5.65 7.10
CA ASP A 199 -3.32 4.60 7.96
C ASP A 199 -3.32 3.26 7.21
N ARG A 200 -2.62 2.28 7.80
CA ARG A 200 -2.59 0.90 7.29
C ARG A 200 -4.01 0.34 7.17
N GLY A 201 -4.27 -0.41 6.10
CA GLY A 201 -5.60 -1.00 5.86
C GLY A 201 -6.68 0.04 5.58
N ASP A 202 -6.36 1.12 4.86
CA ASP A 202 -7.35 2.09 4.42
C ASP A 202 -8.19 1.59 3.23
N TRP A 203 -7.75 0.55 2.53
CA TRP A 203 -8.47 -0.10 1.43
C TRP A 203 -7.94 -1.53 1.22
N GLY A 204 -8.58 -2.35 0.38
CA GLY A 204 -8.30 -3.79 0.26
C GLY A 204 -7.23 -4.19 -0.76
N GLY A 205 -6.46 -3.25 -1.30
CA GLY A 205 -5.35 -3.59 -2.20
C GLY A 205 -5.77 -4.19 -3.55
N ILE A 206 -4.82 -4.91 -4.15
CA ILE A 206 -4.98 -5.57 -5.44
C ILE A 206 -4.94 -7.08 -5.25
N VAL A 207 -5.99 -7.75 -5.71
CA VAL A 207 -6.10 -9.21 -5.74
C VAL A 207 -5.97 -9.69 -7.18
N LEU A 208 -4.83 -10.30 -7.52
CA LEU A 208 -4.57 -10.90 -8.82
C LEU A 208 -4.84 -12.41 -8.76
N LEU A 209 -5.89 -12.87 -9.45
CA LEU A 209 -6.22 -14.29 -9.53
C LEU A 209 -5.93 -14.84 -10.93
N GLY A 210 -5.13 -15.91 -10.97
CA GLY A 210 -4.85 -16.69 -12.16
C GLY A 210 -5.45 -18.09 -12.10
N ASP A 211 -5.12 -18.90 -13.09
CA ASP A 211 -5.51 -20.31 -13.18
C ASP A 211 -4.29 -21.25 -13.24
N ALA A 212 -3.10 -20.76 -12.85
CA ALA A 212 -1.90 -21.57 -12.68
C ALA A 212 -1.99 -22.46 -11.43
N TRP A 213 -1.10 -23.43 -11.34
CA TRP A 213 -1.26 -24.53 -10.40
C TRP A 213 -1.17 -24.12 -8.92
N VAL A 214 -2.01 -24.73 -8.09
CA VAL A 214 -1.99 -24.66 -6.63
C VAL A 214 -1.95 -26.08 -6.07
N ASN A 215 -1.30 -26.27 -4.93
CA ASN A 215 -1.11 -27.60 -4.35
C ASN A 215 -2.33 -28.16 -3.59
N GLN A 216 -3.49 -27.51 -3.68
CA GLN A 216 -4.67 -27.84 -2.89
C GLN A 216 -5.44 -29.07 -3.42
N ALA A 217 -6.19 -29.74 -2.55
CA ALA A 217 -7.01 -30.92 -2.90
C ALA A 217 -8.25 -30.57 -3.73
N ALA A 218 -8.72 -29.32 -3.62
CA ALA A 218 -9.80 -28.74 -4.40
C ALA A 218 -9.39 -27.34 -4.84
N ILE A 219 -10.06 -26.80 -5.86
CA ILE A 219 -9.84 -25.42 -6.31
C ILE A 219 -10.17 -24.49 -5.12
N PRO A 220 -9.20 -23.70 -4.63
CA PRO A 220 -9.40 -22.82 -3.50
C PRO A 220 -10.25 -21.60 -3.89
N ALA A 221 -10.80 -20.96 -2.86
CA ALA A 221 -11.38 -19.63 -2.95
C ALA A 221 -10.45 -18.64 -2.22
N ILE A 222 -10.35 -17.43 -2.75
CA ILE A 222 -9.70 -16.35 -2.03
C ILE A 222 -10.66 -15.84 -0.94
N GLU A 223 -10.09 -15.43 0.19
CA GLU A 223 -10.84 -14.98 1.35
C GLU A 223 -11.44 -13.58 1.21
N GLY A 224 -12.41 -13.26 2.09
CA GLY A 224 -13.00 -11.91 2.23
C GLY A 224 -13.87 -11.39 1.06
N ILE A 225 -13.82 -12.00 -0.12
CA ILE A 225 -14.46 -11.49 -1.35
C ILE A 225 -15.84 -12.12 -1.58
N THR A 226 -16.83 -11.29 -1.94
CA THR A 226 -18.22 -11.68 -2.18
C THR A 226 -18.71 -11.11 -3.53
N PRO A 227 -19.22 -11.95 -4.46
CA PRO A 227 -19.38 -13.41 -4.33
C PRO A 227 -18.03 -14.12 -4.25
N THR A 228 -18.02 -15.38 -3.79
CA THR A 228 -16.81 -16.20 -3.68
C THR A 228 -16.03 -16.23 -5.00
N GLN A 229 -14.71 -15.96 -4.93
CA GLN A 229 -13.82 -16.00 -6.10
C GLN A 229 -12.86 -17.18 -5.99
N THR A 230 -12.94 -18.11 -6.94
CA THR A 230 -12.04 -19.26 -7.03
C THR A 230 -10.84 -18.97 -7.93
N TYR A 231 -9.70 -19.58 -7.66
CA TYR A 231 -8.47 -19.40 -8.44
C TYR A 231 -7.66 -20.69 -8.57
N GLY A 232 -6.72 -20.68 -9.51
CA GLY A 232 -5.76 -21.75 -9.72
C GLY A 232 -6.31 -23.02 -10.39
N ASN A 233 -5.43 -24.01 -10.56
CA ASN A 233 -5.77 -25.37 -10.99
C ASN A 233 -5.08 -26.42 -10.12
N ILE A 234 -5.63 -27.63 -10.04
CA ILE A 234 -5.12 -28.73 -9.18
C ILE A 234 -4.53 -29.90 -9.99
N THR A 235 -4.27 -29.72 -11.29
CA THR A 235 -3.86 -30.83 -12.18
C THR A 235 -2.37 -31.12 -12.08
N SER A 236 -1.52 -30.14 -12.38
CA SER A 236 -0.06 -30.27 -12.27
C SER A 236 0.61 -28.89 -12.35
N PRO A 237 1.83 -28.73 -11.81
CA PRO A 237 2.58 -27.47 -11.92
C PRO A 237 2.74 -26.91 -13.34
N ALA A 238 2.79 -27.79 -14.36
CA ALA A 238 2.93 -27.40 -15.76
C ALA A 238 1.62 -26.89 -16.39
N THR A 239 0.47 -27.19 -15.78
CA THR A 239 -0.84 -26.77 -16.28
C THR A 239 -1.01 -25.27 -16.07
N ASN A 240 -1.20 -24.53 -17.16
CA ASN A 240 -1.35 -23.07 -17.18
C ASN A 240 -0.20 -22.30 -16.51
N GLU A 241 1.00 -22.90 -16.45
CA GLU A 241 2.18 -22.27 -15.83
C GLU A 241 2.49 -20.89 -16.44
N ALA A 242 2.22 -20.69 -17.72
CA ALA A 242 2.47 -19.44 -18.43
C ALA A 242 1.23 -18.52 -18.52
N GLN A 243 0.18 -18.75 -17.71
CA GLN A 243 -0.96 -17.83 -17.67
C GLN A 243 -0.49 -16.40 -17.32
N ASN A 244 -1.19 -15.41 -17.89
CA ASN A 244 -0.86 -14.00 -17.80
C ASN A 244 -2.09 -13.22 -17.30
N ALA A 245 -1.96 -12.65 -16.09
CA ALA A 245 -2.92 -11.76 -15.44
C ALA A 245 -2.64 -10.26 -15.71
N GLY A 246 -1.67 -9.97 -16.58
CA GLY A 246 -1.28 -8.63 -16.99
C GLY A 246 0.16 -8.28 -16.64
N THR A 247 0.38 -6.99 -16.36
CA THR A 247 1.70 -6.38 -16.20
C THR A 247 1.61 -5.25 -15.18
N LEU A 248 2.42 -5.31 -14.13
CA LEU A 248 2.61 -4.26 -13.15
C LEU A 248 4.08 -3.86 -13.22
N THR A 249 4.36 -2.68 -13.78
CA THR A 249 5.71 -2.12 -13.85
C THR A 249 5.75 -0.70 -13.30
N TYR A 250 6.70 -0.39 -12.41
CA TYR A 250 6.77 0.90 -11.70
C TYR A 250 5.44 1.28 -11.05
N VAL A 251 4.98 0.41 -10.15
CA VAL A 251 3.71 0.54 -9.43
C VAL A 251 3.97 0.75 -7.94
N ARG A 252 3.24 1.69 -7.33
CA ARG A 252 3.17 1.85 -5.87
C ARG A 252 1.77 1.46 -5.39
N ILE A 253 1.71 0.66 -4.33
CA ILE A 253 0.46 0.24 -3.67
C ILE A 253 0.61 0.62 -2.19
N GLU A 254 -0.12 1.64 -1.77
CA GLU A 254 0.07 2.27 -0.46
C GLU A 254 -1.20 2.11 0.38
N TYR A 255 -1.05 1.85 1.68
CA TYR A 255 -2.16 1.81 2.67
C TYR A 255 -3.24 0.75 2.39
N ALA A 256 -2.89 -0.28 1.63
CA ALA A 256 -3.77 -1.37 1.28
C ALA A 256 -3.93 -2.39 2.43
N GLY A 257 -4.64 -3.48 2.19
CA GLY A 257 -4.84 -4.59 3.09
C GLY A 257 -5.80 -4.35 4.26
N ILE A 258 -7.06 -4.04 3.96
CA ILE A 258 -8.13 -3.92 4.96
C ILE A 258 -8.80 -5.27 5.21
N GLU A 259 -9.18 -5.53 6.46
CA GLU A 259 -10.07 -6.62 6.86
C GLU A 259 -11.42 -6.50 6.12
N LEU A 260 -11.69 -7.37 5.14
CA LEU A 260 -12.94 -7.33 4.36
C LEU A 260 -14.12 -7.89 5.18
N THR A 261 -13.88 -9.00 5.88
CA THR A 261 -14.77 -9.63 6.88
C THR A 261 -13.93 -10.14 8.05
N PRO A 262 -14.51 -10.43 9.24
CA PRO A 262 -13.72 -10.79 10.42
C PRO A 262 -12.65 -11.87 10.17
N ASN A 263 -11.36 -11.56 10.40
CA ASN A 263 -10.18 -12.40 10.12
C ASN A 263 -10.07 -12.86 8.66
N ASN A 264 -10.42 -11.99 7.71
CA ASN A 264 -10.23 -12.19 6.27
C ASN A 264 -9.80 -10.86 5.67
N GLU A 265 -8.59 -10.49 6.04
CA GLU A 265 -7.82 -9.40 5.48
C GLU A 265 -7.45 -9.70 4.02
N THR A 266 -7.13 -8.64 3.30
CA THR A 266 -6.50 -8.75 1.99
C THR A 266 -5.11 -8.17 2.14
N ASN A 267 -4.22 -8.44 1.18
CA ASN A 267 -2.85 -7.95 1.26
C ASN A 267 -2.68 -6.67 0.47
N SER A 268 -1.48 -6.11 0.48
CA SER A 268 -1.19 -5.03 -0.47
C SER A 268 -1.24 -5.54 -1.90
N LEU A 269 -0.53 -6.63 -2.17
CA LEU A 269 -0.66 -7.39 -3.42
C LEU A 269 -0.85 -8.88 -3.14
N THR A 270 -2.09 -9.34 -3.28
CA THR A 270 -2.47 -10.76 -3.17
C THR A 270 -2.38 -11.43 -4.53
N MET A 271 -1.66 -12.57 -4.62
CA MET A 271 -1.43 -13.29 -5.88
C MET A 271 -1.85 -14.76 -5.76
N GLY A 272 -3.09 -15.07 -6.18
CA GLY A 272 -3.64 -16.42 -6.16
C GLY A 272 -3.50 -17.14 -7.50
N GLY A 273 -2.68 -18.20 -7.57
CA GLY A 273 -2.55 -19.03 -8.77
C GLY A 273 -2.09 -18.26 -10.01
N VAL A 274 -1.28 -17.21 -9.84
CA VAL A 274 -0.83 -16.35 -10.94
C VAL A 274 0.30 -17.03 -11.71
N GLY A 275 0.17 -17.09 -13.04
CA GLY A 275 1.18 -17.71 -13.91
C GLY A 275 2.39 -16.84 -14.21
N SER A 276 3.48 -17.50 -14.61
CA SER A 276 4.77 -16.92 -15.02
C SER A 276 4.73 -16.03 -16.26
N GLY A 277 3.60 -16.03 -16.99
CA GLY A 277 3.38 -15.11 -18.11
C GLY A 277 3.06 -13.68 -17.63
N THR A 278 2.70 -13.50 -16.36
CA THR A 278 2.44 -12.19 -15.73
C THR A 278 3.75 -11.49 -15.40
N THR A 279 3.84 -10.18 -15.65
CA THR A 279 5.04 -9.38 -15.30
C THR A 279 4.78 -8.57 -14.05
N ILE A 280 5.61 -8.79 -13.02
CA ILE A 280 5.67 -7.97 -11.81
C ILE A 280 7.12 -7.45 -11.70
N ASP A 281 7.34 -6.18 -11.96
CA ASP A 281 8.69 -5.58 -11.91
C ASP A 281 8.62 -4.15 -11.36
N ASN A 282 9.53 -3.74 -10.48
CA ASN A 282 9.50 -2.43 -9.85
C ASN A 282 8.13 -2.16 -9.18
N VAL A 283 7.77 -2.98 -8.20
CA VAL A 283 6.54 -2.82 -7.43
C VAL A 283 6.88 -2.52 -5.98
N GLN A 284 6.34 -1.43 -5.47
CA GLN A 284 6.43 -1.05 -4.06
C GLN A 284 5.07 -1.22 -3.40
N VAL A 285 5.06 -1.88 -2.24
CA VAL A 285 3.97 -1.86 -1.29
C VAL A 285 4.41 -1.07 -0.07
N SER A 286 3.52 -0.27 0.52
CA SER A 286 3.88 0.51 1.71
C SER A 286 2.71 0.70 2.66
N PHE A 287 2.97 0.62 3.96
CA PHE A 287 1.98 0.79 5.01
C PHE A 287 0.73 -0.08 4.79
N GLY A 288 0.90 -1.32 4.34
CA GLY A 288 -0.18 -2.30 4.27
C GLY A 288 -0.74 -2.62 5.67
N GLY A 289 -2.03 -2.92 5.76
CA GLY A 289 -2.74 -3.39 6.96
C GLY A 289 -2.65 -4.89 7.19
N ASP A 290 -1.98 -5.59 6.28
CA ASP A 290 -1.69 -7.01 6.33
C ASP A 290 -0.35 -7.23 5.61
N ASP A 291 -0.14 -8.36 4.95
CA ASP A 291 1.08 -8.65 4.21
C ASP A 291 1.36 -7.67 3.06
N GLY A 292 2.65 -7.51 2.78
CA GLY A 292 3.13 -6.79 1.61
C GLY A 292 2.82 -7.52 0.32
N PHE A 293 3.48 -8.66 0.13
CA PHE A 293 3.30 -9.53 -1.02
C PHE A 293 2.95 -10.93 -0.54
N GLU A 294 1.81 -11.45 -0.96
CA GLU A 294 1.43 -12.82 -0.64
C GLU A 294 1.14 -13.64 -1.89
N TRP A 295 1.79 -14.79 -1.99
CA TRP A 295 1.61 -15.75 -3.08
C TRP A 295 0.86 -16.98 -2.62
N PHE A 296 -0.40 -17.13 -3.04
CA PHE A 296 -1.15 -18.38 -2.89
C PHE A 296 -0.99 -19.24 -4.14
N GLY A 297 0.08 -20.04 -4.19
CA GLY A 297 0.39 -20.91 -5.32
C GLY A 297 0.75 -20.14 -6.61
N GLY A 298 0.71 -20.83 -7.75
CA GLY A 298 1.12 -20.30 -9.04
C GLY A 298 2.63 -20.32 -9.28
N SER A 299 3.05 -19.61 -10.33
CA SER A 299 4.43 -19.61 -10.84
C SER A 299 4.93 -18.22 -11.26
N VAL A 300 4.20 -17.16 -10.91
CA VAL A 300 4.57 -15.78 -11.22
C VAL A 300 5.97 -15.46 -10.69
N ASN A 301 6.77 -14.83 -11.55
CA ASN A 301 8.08 -14.31 -11.16
C ASN A 301 7.98 -12.79 -10.94
N ALA A 302 8.83 -12.26 -10.07
CA ALA A 302 8.89 -10.83 -9.81
C ALA A 302 10.32 -10.29 -9.68
N LYS A 303 10.56 -9.07 -10.14
CA LYS A 303 11.83 -8.36 -9.89
C LYS A 303 11.60 -7.01 -9.23
N HIS A 304 12.59 -6.53 -8.49
CA HIS A 304 12.58 -5.21 -7.86
C HIS A 304 11.32 -4.96 -7.01
N LEU A 305 11.18 -5.74 -5.94
CA LEU A 305 10.08 -5.59 -4.98
C LEU A 305 10.51 -4.75 -3.78
N VAL A 306 9.65 -3.85 -3.33
CA VAL A 306 9.87 -3.05 -2.11
C VAL A 306 8.68 -3.24 -1.17
N SER A 307 8.92 -3.79 0.02
CA SER A 307 7.99 -3.73 1.16
C SER A 307 8.44 -2.65 2.12
N LEU A 308 7.59 -1.65 2.35
CA LEU A 308 7.86 -0.57 3.29
C LEU A 308 6.84 -0.55 4.41
N SER A 309 7.24 -1.00 5.59
CA SER A 309 6.47 -0.85 6.83
C SER A 309 5.04 -1.39 6.73
N THR A 310 4.86 -2.61 6.19
CA THR A 310 3.58 -3.33 6.32
C THR A 310 3.30 -3.70 7.77
N TRP A 311 2.02 -3.95 8.06
CA TRP A 311 1.59 -4.29 9.42
C TRP A 311 2.07 -5.69 9.77
N ASP A 312 1.74 -6.69 8.94
CA ASP A 312 2.14 -8.07 9.15
C ASP A 312 3.41 -8.44 8.38
N ASP A 313 3.41 -9.41 7.47
CA ASP A 313 4.63 -9.91 6.82
C ASP A 313 5.04 -9.09 5.58
N ASP A 314 6.29 -9.23 5.13
CA ASP A 314 6.77 -8.54 3.92
C ASP A 314 6.60 -9.44 2.68
N PHE A 315 6.98 -10.71 2.80
CA PHE A 315 6.94 -11.73 1.76
C PHE A 315 6.32 -13.02 2.34
N ASP A 316 5.03 -13.23 2.07
CA ASP A 316 4.34 -14.46 2.43
C ASP A 316 4.19 -15.40 1.22
N THR A 317 4.51 -16.68 1.41
CA THR A 317 4.26 -17.68 0.37
C THR A 317 3.49 -18.85 0.92
N ASP A 318 2.50 -19.28 0.15
CA ASP A 318 1.68 -20.41 0.48
C ASP A 318 1.28 -21.23 -0.75
N PHE A 319 0.61 -22.35 -0.50
CA PHE A 319 -0.14 -23.15 -1.47
C PHE A 319 0.66 -23.62 -2.71
N GLY A 320 1.96 -23.87 -2.52
CA GLY A 320 2.79 -24.48 -3.55
C GLY A 320 3.43 -23.51 -4.52
N TRP A 321 3.50 -22.20 -4.20
CA TRP A 321 4.07 -21.21 -5.12
C TRP A 321 5.48 -21.61 -5.58
N GLY A 322 5.69 -21.60 -6.90
CA GLY A 322 6.89 -22.10 -7.56
C GLY A 322 7.62 -21.06 -8.43
N GLY A 323 7.38 -19.77 -8.18
CA GLY A 323 7.98 -18.66 -8.91
C GLY A 323 9.40 -18.30 -8.48
N LYS A 324 9.86 -17.13 -8.93
CA LYS A 324 11.19 -16.59 -8.63
C LYS A 324 11.11 -15.10 -8.31
N VAL A 325 11.90 -14.67 -7.34
CA VAL A 325 12.05 -13.25 -7.00
C VAL A 325 13.53 -12.88 -7.01
N GLN A 326 13.88 -11.78 -7.68
CA GLN A 326 15.21 -11.19 -7.59
C GLN A 326 15.19 -9.67 -7.44
N PHE A 327 16.01 -9.20 -6.50
CA PHE A 327 16.04 -7.84 -5.98
C PHE A 327 14.76 -7.52 -5.19
N GLY A 328 14.82 -7.76 -3.88
CA GLY A 328 13.74 -7.45 -2.94
C GLY A 328 14.27 -6.63 -1.77
N LEU A 329 13.56 -5.58 -1.38
CA LEU A 329 13.88 -4.75 -0.22
C LEU A 329 12.71 -4.78 0.76
N ALA A 330 12.98 -5.04 2.03
CA ALA A 330 12.04 -4.79 3.12
C ALA A 330 12.62 -3.78 4.11
N VAL A 331 11.84 -2.78 4.51
CA VAL A 331 12.22 -1.79 5.54
C VAL A 331 11.10 -1.65 6.56
N ARG A 332 11.38 -2.02 7.82
CA ARG A 332 10.38 -2.07 8.89
C ARG A 332 10.40 -0.87 9.82
N ASN A 333 9.21 -0.38 10.17
CA ASN A 333 9.01 0.64 11.19
C ASN A 333 9.00 0.02 12.60
N PRO A 334 9.75 0.53 13.58
CA PRO A 334 9.85 -0.09 14.89
C PRO A 334 8.57 -0.10 15.73
N PHE A 335 7.57 0.73 15.42
CA PHE A 335 6.48 1.04 16.36
C PHE A 335 5.18 0.27 16.16
N PHE A 336 4.97 -0.38 15.02
CA PHE A 336 3.78 -1.18 14.76
C PHE A 336 4.14 -2.51 14.12
N ALA A 337 3.43 -3.55 14.54
CA ALA A 337 3.52 -4.93 14.09
C ALA A 337 2.17 -5.60 14.43
N ASP A 338 1.75 -6.56 13.62
CA ASP A 338 0.51 -7.31 13.82
C ASP A 338 0.56 -8.11 15.13
N GLN A 339 -0.60 -8.39 15.72
CA GLN A 339 -0.74 -9.25 16.89
C GLN A 339 -0.45 -10.74 16.60
N SER A 340 -0.59 -11.20 15.36
CA SER A 340 -0.22 -12.54 14.86
C SER A 340 1.28 -12.80 15.04
N GLY A 341 2.08 -11.75 14.81
CA GLY A 341 3.52 -11.69 15.02
C GLY A 341 4.28 -11.48 13.72
N SER A 342 4.68 -10.25 13.45
CA SER A 342 5.20 -9.87 12.14
C SER A 342 6.63 -10.30 11.86
N ASN A 343 6.82 -10.89 10.71
CA ASN A 343 8.06 -11.37 10.13
C ASN A 343 8.42 -10.54 8.89
N SER A 344 9.59 -10.83 8.32
CA SER A 344 9.86 -10.41 6.95
C SER A 344 9.43 -11.48 5.97
N PHE A 345 9.87 -12.72 6.20
CA PHE A 345 9.36 -13.89 5.49
C PHE A 345 8.50 -14.71 6.45
N GLU A 346 7.25 -14.97 6.09
CA GLU A 346 6.46 -16.10 6.59
C GLU A 346 6.21 -17.02 5.39
N CYS A 347 6.57 -18.29 5.49
CA CYS A 347 6.55 -19.17 4.33
C CYS A 347 6.03 -20.54 4.73
N ASP A 348 4.86 -20.84 4.20
CA ASP A 348 4.06 -22.02 4.45
C ASP A 348 3.92 -22.87 3.18
N ASN A 349 3.39 -24.08 3.35
CA ASN A 349 2.91 -24.89 2.22
C ASN A 349 1.38 -24.94 2.13
N GLY A 350 0.71 -24.56 3.20
CA GLY A 350 -0.72 -24.54 3.39
C GLY A 350 -1.07 -24.26 4.85
N PRO A 351 -2.38 -24.27 5.20
CA PRO A 351 -2.84 -23.96 6.55
C PRO A 351 -2.40 -25.01 7.59
N ASN A 352 -1.86 -26.15 7.14
CA ASN A 352 -1.32 -27.19 8.00
C ASN A 352 -0.15 -27.93 7.32
N ALA A 353 0.60 -28.73 8.09
CA ALA A 353 1.80 -29.44 7.63
C ALA A 353 1.52 -30.75 6.85
N ASN A 354 0.32 -30.89 6.28
CA ASN A 354 -0.06 -32.09 5.52
C ASN A 354 0.74 -32.21 4.21
N ASP A 355 0.83 -33.45 3.72
CA ASP A 355 1.28 -33.67 2.34
C ASP A 355 0.13 -33.29 1.41
N THR A 356 0.22 -32.08 0.85
CA THR A 356 -0.71 -31.60 -0.17
C THR A 356 -0.40 -32.28 -1.52
N ASN A 357 -1.34 -32.25 -2.48
CA ASN A 357 -1.20 -32.97 -3.75
C ASN A 357 0.12 -32.61 -4.47
N GLY A 358 0.94 -33.59 -4.87
CA GLY A 358 2.09 -33.38 -5.77
C GLY A 358 3.47 -33.85 -5.28
N GLY A 359 3.58 -34.46 -4.10
CA GLY A 359 4.88 -34.93 -3.56
C GLY A 359 5.89 -33.77 -3.41
N ALA A 360 7.16 -33.94 -3.77
CA ALA A 360 8.14 -32.84 -3.71
C ALA A 360 7.82 -31.65 -4.66
N ALA A 361 7.04 -31.88 -5.71
CA ALA A 361 6.47 -30.83 -6.57
C ALA A 361 5.15 -30.26 -6.00
N GLY A 362 4.74 -30.72 -4.83
CA GLY A 362 3.62 -30.26 -4.01
C GLY A 362 3.96 -29.04 -3.15
N TYR A 363 5.25 -28.85 -2.82
CA TYR A 363 5.66 -27.87 -1.80
C TYR A 363 5.78 -26.45 -2.33
N SER A 364 5.47 -25.44 -1.51
CA SER A 364 5.88 -24.04 -1.75
C SER A 364 7.38 -24.02 -1.90
N ARG A 365 7.86 -23.68 -3.10
CA ARG A 365 9.25 -23.97 -3.54
C ARG A 365 9.90 -22.81 -4.28
N GLY A 366 9.31 -21.63 -4.18
CA GLY A 366 9.79 -20.44 -4.85
C GLY A 366 11.25 -20.13 -4.49
N VAL A 367 11.90 -19.41 -5.40
CA VAL A 367 13.33 -19.09 -5.28
C VAL A 367 13.52 -17.58 -5.18
N PHE A 368 14.02 -17.12 -4.04
CA PHE A 368 14.44 -15.76 -3.79
C PHE A 368 15.97 -15.65 -3.94
N SER A 369 16.44 -14.60 -4.60
CA SER A 369 17.86 -14.21 -4.60
C SER A 369 18.00 -12.72 -4.46
N ASN A 370 19.09 -12.27 -3.82
CA ASN A 370 19.40 -10.84 -3.68
C ASN A 370 18.28 -10.06 -2.97
N ILE A 371 17.93 -10.49 -1.75
CA ILE A 371 16.97 -9.80 -0.89
C ILE A 371 17.72 -9.05 0.20
N THR A 372 17.32 -7.82 0.50
CA THR A 372 17.79 -7.03 1.64
C THR A 372 16.63 -6.77 2.59
N VAL A 373 16.74 -7.21 3.84
CA VAL A 373 15.77 -6.96 4.90
C VAL A 373 16.40 -6.08 5.97
N LEU A 374 15.85 -4.89 6.16
CA LEU A 374 16.18 -3.93 7.21
C LEU A 374 15.04 -3.89 8.23
N GLY A 375 15.15 -4.76 9.23
CA GLY A 375 14.18 -4.91 10.30
C GLY A 375 14.14 -3.74 11.29
N PRO A 376 13.22 -3.78 12.26
CA PRO A 376 12.91 -2.65 13.14
C PRO A 376 13.99 -2.31 14.19
N ARG A 377 15.01 -3.16 14.34
CA ARG A 377 15.94 -3.20 15.48
C ARG A 377 17.40 -3.26 15.04
N GLU A 378 17.92 -2.21 14.44
CA GLU A 378 19.30 -2.13 13.95
C GLU A 378 20.41 -2.37 15.02
N THR A 379 20.12 -2.08 16.29
CA THR A 379 21.02 -2.39 17.43
C THR A 379 20.24 -2.95 18.62
N ASN A 380 20.91 -3.64 19.55
CA ASN A 380 20.26 -4.19 20.74
C ASN A 380 19.58 -3.14 21.63
N ALA A 381 20.07 -1.90 21.60
CA ALA A 381 19.52 -0.77 22.36
C ALA A 381 18.19 -0.26 21.80
N ARG A 382 17.82 -0.64 20.57
CA ARG A 382 16.58 -0.18 19.94
C ARG A 382 15.35 -0.86 20.55
N SER A 383 14.42 -0.04 21.03
CA SER A 383 13.05 -0.46 21.39
C SER A 383 12.19 -0.63 20.14
N ILE A 384 11.39 -1.69 20.13
CA ILE A 384 10.47 -2.05 19.04
C ILE A 384 9.15 -2.56 19.62
N SER A 385 8.11 -2.66 18.80
CA SER A 385 6.90 -3.41 19.15
C SER A 385 7.26 -4.84 19.57
N ALA A 386 6.64 -5.34 20.63
CA ALA A 386 6.89 -6.69 21.14
C ALA A 386 6.35 -7.78 20.20
N ASN A 387 5.44 -7.44 19.30
CA ASN A 387 4.86 -8.38 18.35
C ASN A 387 5.77 -8.65 17.14
N TYR A 388 6.86 -7.89 16.97
CA TYR A 388 7.85 -8.26 15.97
C TYR A 388 8.48 -9.62 16.27
N ALA A 389 8.50 -10.48 15.26
CA ALA A 389 8.96 -11.86 15.33
C ALA A 389 10.27 -12.07 14.56
N ASN A 390 10.24 -12.68 13.38
CA ASN A 390 11.43 -13.27 12.73
C ASN A 390 11.84 -12.55 11.44
N ALA A 391 13.13 -12.51 11.13
CA ALA A 391 13.55 -12.15 9.77
C ALA A 391 13.09 -13.21 8.76
N ILE A 392 13.19 -14.49 9.14
CA ILE A 392 12.77 -15.62 8.31
C ILE A 392 12.03 -16.62 9.17
N HIS A 393 10.75 -16.84 8.87
CA HIS A 393 9.92 -17.90 9.45
C HIS A 393 9.49 -18.85 8.33
N ILE A 394 9.96 -20.10 8.40
CA ILE A 394 9.59 -21.16 7.45
C ILE A 394 8.97 -22.32 8.21
N ARG A 395 7.82 -22.81 7.75
CA ARG A 395 7.08 -23.87 8.45
C ARG A 395 6.21 -24.69 7.49
N ARG A 396 5.53 -25.68 8.06
CA ARG A 396 4.49 -26.50 7.44
C ARG A 396 4.94 -27.18 6.15
N ARG A 397 6.14 -27.79 6.15
CA ARG A 397 6.74 -28.49 4.99
C ARG A 397 7.03 -27.59 3.79
N THR A 398 7.22 -26.28 4.00
CA THR A 398 7.70 -25.42 2.92
C THR A 398 9.07 -25.90 2.41
N ALA A 399 9.38 -25.58 1.15
CA ALA A 399 10.61 -25.91 0.45
C ALA A 399 11.16 -24.69 -0.31
N ILE A 400 10.87 -23.47 0.17
CA ILE A 400 11.40 -22.25 -0.43
C ILE A 400 12.93 -22.23 -0.42
N SER A 401 13.51 -21.47 -1.35
CA SER A 401 14.95 -21.31 -1.44
C SER A 401 15.33 -19.83 -1.42
N ILE A 402 16.30 -19.46 -0.60
CA ILE A 402 16.78 -18.08 -0.44
C ILE A 402 18.30 -18.06 -0.59
N PHE A 403 18.77 -17.26 -1.54
CA PHE A 403 20.19 -17.14 -1.86
C PHE A 403 20.68 -15.70 -1.81
N ASN A 404 21.98 -15.54 -1.55
CA ASN A 404 22.70 -14.26 -1.74
C ASN A 404 22.00 -13.06 -1.09
N SER A 405 21.37 -13.26 0.06
CA SER A 405 20.49 -12.26 0.68
C SER A 405 21.06 -11.77 2.02
N PHE A 406 20.66 -10.58 2.42
CA PHE A 406 21.04 -9.94 3.68
C PHE A 406 19.81 -9.68 4.54
N PHE A 407 19.87 -10.13 5.78
CA PHE A 407 18.81 -9.98 6.77
C PHE A 407 19.37 -9.34 8.01
N SER A 408 18.74 -8.28 8.51
CA SER A 408 19.23 -7.60 9.69
C SER A 408 18.10 -6.94 10.46
N GLY A 409 18.32 -6.79 11.76
CA GLY A 409 17.51 -5.92 12.59
C GLY A 409 16.16 -6.49 13.00
N PHE A 410 15.96 -7.80 12.93
CA PHE A 410 14.81 -8.45 13.57
C PHE A 410 15.13 -8.92 14.97
N ARG A 411 14.08 -9.14 15.76
CA ARG A 411 14.17 -9.72 17.10
C ARG A 411 14.74 -11.14 17.06
N LEU A 412 14.28 -11.95 16.11
CA LEU A 412 14.71 -13.32 15.86
C LEU A 412 15.22 -13.44 14.42
N GLY A 413 16.26 -14.24 14.21
CA GLY A 413 16.85 -14.45 12.88
C GLY A 413 16.03 -15.41 12.02
N LEU A 414 16.37 -16.70 12.12
CA LEU A 414 15.72 -17.79 11.39
C LEU A 414 14.92 -18.69 12.32
N ARG A 415 13.65 -18.94 11.98
CA ARG A 415 12.75 -19.87 12.65
C ARG A 415 12.32 -20.99 11.71
N VAL A 416 12.47 -22.23 12.16
CA VAL A 416 11.96 -23.44 11.48
C VAL A 416 11.09 -24.23 12.44
N ASP A 417 9.80 -24.39 12.14
CA ASP A 417 8.85 -24.94 13.12
C ASP A 417 8.75 -26.47 13.12
N ASP A 418 9.06 -27.15 12.03
CA ASP A 418 8.80 -28.59 11.89
C ASP A 418 9.90 -29.38 11.17
N ASP A 419 9.99 -30.67 11.51
CA ASP A 419 10.98 -31.61 10.97
C ASP A 419 10.86 -31.80 9.45
N ALA A 420 9.66 -31.67 8.88
CA ALA A 420 9.45 -31.86 7.45
C ALA A 420 10.02 -30.68 6.65
N THR A 421 9.86 -29.45 7.12
CA THR A 421 10.52 -28.26 6.58
C THR A 421 12.05 -28.40 6.67
N TYR A 422 12.59 -28.84 7.81
CA TYR A 422 14.02 -29.10 7.94
C TYR A 422 14.51 -30.21 7.00
N ALA A 423 13.75 -31.29 6.83
CA ALA A 423 14.08 -32.36 5.88
C ALA A 423 14.12 -31.87 4.43
N ASN A 424 13.24 -30.95 4.05
CA ASN A 424 13.27 -30.29 2.74
C ASN A 424 14.55 -29.48 2.54
N LEU A 425 15.04 -28.79 3.57
CA LEU A 425 16.31 -28.07 3.52
C LEU A 425 17.51 -29.01 3.35
N VAL A 426 17.57 -30.10 4.14
CA VAL A 426 18.70 -31.05 4.13
C VAL A 426 18.75 -31.88 2.84
N SER A 427 17.58 -32.24 2.29
CA SER A 427 17.49 -32.96 1.01
C SER A 427 17.80 -32.08 -0.21
N GLY A 428 17.77 -30.74 -0.05
CA GLY A 428 17.94 -29.77 -1.12
C GLY A 428 16.66 -29.44 -1.90
N ALA A 429 15.50 -29.95 -1.45
CA ALA A 429 14.20 -29.55 -1.99
C ALA A 429 13.97 -28.05 -1.80
N GLY A 430 14.22 -27.55 -0.60
CA GLY A 430 14.43 -26.13 -0.30
C GLY A 430 15.91 -25.84 0.00
N LYS A 431 16.32 -24.58 -0.05
CA LYS A 431 17.72 -24.24 0.22
C LYS A 431 17.95 -22.81 0.70
N LEU A 432 18.59 -22.66 1.86
CA LEU A 432 19.10 -21.37 2.33
C LEU A 432 20.62 -21.38 2.20
N ALA A 433 21.19 -20.58 1.30
CA ALA A 433 22.64 -20.59 1.08
C ALA A 433 23.20 -19.21 0.71
N TYR A 434 24.45 -18.96 1.12
CA TYR A 434 25.16 -17.71 0.87
C TYR A 434 24.48 -16.45 1.43
N ASN A 435 23.61 -16.59 2.41
CA ASN A 435 22.95 -15.46 3.07
C ASN A 435 23.82 -14.87 4.19
N VAL A 436 23.51 -13.64 4.58
CA VAL A 436 24.12 -12.96 5.73
C VAL A 436 23.00 -12.55 6.69
N LEU A 437 23.09 -12.95 7.96
CA LEU A 437 22.10 -12.62 8.99
C LEU A 437 22.75 -11.88 10.16
N SER A 438 22.24 -10.69 10.44
CA SER A 438 22.60 -9.85 11.57
C SER A 438 21.54 -9.94 12.65
N THR A 439 21.92 -10.34 13.87
CA THR A 439 21.02 -10.33 15.03
C THR A 439 21.46 -9.32 16.09
N PRO A 440 20.58 -8.41 16.55
CA PRO A 440 20.98 -7.30 17.41
C PRO A 440 21.51 -7.74 18.78
N ALA A 441 20.91 -8.75 19.40
CA ALA A 441 21.34 -9.27 20.71
C ALA A 441 22.34 -10.43 20.58
N ALA A 442 22.81 -10.94 21.73
CA ALA A 442 23.79 -12.03 21.79
C ALA A 442 23.23 -13.27 21.05
N ALA A 443 24.00 -13.82 20.10
CA ALA A 443 23.54 -15.01 19.40
C ALA A 443 23.35 -16.17 20.37
N GLY A 444 22.18 -16.78 20.27
CA GLY A 444 21.90 -18.08 20.85
C GLY A 444 21.09 -18.93 19.88
N THR A 445 21.12 -20.23 20.14
CA THR A 445 20.18 -21.21 19.58
C THR A 445 19.08 -21.45 20.62
N GLY A 446 17.82 -21.31 20.22
CA GLY A 446 16.67 -21.44 21.12
C GLY A 446 15.77 -22.62 20.76
N SER A 447 15.33 -23.36 21.78
CA SER A 447 14.49 -24.56 21.67
C SER A 447 12.97 -24.31 21.83
N SER A 448 12.54 -23.05 21.89
CA SER A 448 11.18 -22.64 22.28
C SER A 448 10.43 -21.98 21.13
N ALA A 449 9.09 -22.18 21.10
CA ALA A 449 8.13 -21.45 20.27
C ALA A 449 7.98 -19.97 20.68
N THR A 450 8.35 -19.64 21.92
CA THR A 450 8.41 -18.28 22.46
C THR A 450 9.86 -17.96 22.82
N ALA A 451 10.62 -17.57 21.81
CA ALA A 451 12.02 -17.23 21.96
C ALA A 451 12.21 -15.86 22.65
N SER A 452 13.19 -15.78 23.56
CA SER A 452 13.69 -14.49 24.05
C SER A 452 14.29 -13.68 22.90
N ASP A 453 14.20 -12.36 22.99
CA ASP A 453 14.86 -11.45 22.05
C ASP A 453 16.32 -11.82 21.78
N GLY A 454 16.73 -11.82 20.51
CA GLY A 454 18.13 -11.92 20.11
C GLY A 454 18.62 -13.28 19.63
N LEU A 455 17.75 -14.28 19.51
CA LEU A 455 18.17 -15.59 19.02
C LEU A 455 18.41 -15.56 17.51
N PHE A 456 19.56 -16.10 17.10
CA PHE A 456 19.94 -16.21 15.69
C PHE A 456 19.11 -17.30 15.00
N VAL A 457 18.92 -18.44 15.66
CA VAL A 457 18.08 -19.54 15.17
C VAL A 457 17.18 -20.07 16.27
N THR A 458 15.93 -20.33 15.92
CA THR A 458 14.94 -21.00 16.77
C THR A 458 14.36 -22.22 16.05
N GLY A 459 13.92 -23.20 16.83
CA GLY A 459 13.22 -24.37 16.30
C GLY A 459 12.55 -25.20 17.38
N ILE A 460 11.58 -26.00 16.97
CA ILE A 460 10.74 -26.83 17.83
C ILE A 460 11.04 -28.32 17.59
N LYS A 461 10.96 -29.10 18.68
CA LYS A 461 11.20 -30.55 18.88
C LYS A 461 11.41 -31.43 17.62
N PHE A 462 12.61 -32.00 17.53
CA PHE A 462 12.86 -33.28 16.86
C PHE A 462 12.39 -34.43 17.78
N THR A 463 11.21 -35.01 17.56
CA THR A 463 10.97 -36.38 18.09
C THR A 463 11.38 -37.40 17.06
N ALA A 464 11.98 -38.51 17.52
CA ALA A 464 12.32 -39.66 16.66
C ALA A 464 11.09 -40.32 15.97
N ALA A 465 9.87 -39.81 16.18
CA ALA A 465 8.66 -40.26 15.53
C ALA A 465 8.19 -39.20 14.53
N ASN A 466 8.37 -39.54 13.25
CA ASN A 466 7.93 -38.79 12.09
C ASN A 466 6.42 -39.00 11.92
N ASP A 467 5.57 -38.43 12.79
CA ASP A 467 4.12 -38.68 12.76
C ASP A 467 3.28 -37.62 12.04
N GLY A 468 3.91 -36.53 11.58
CA GLY A 468 3.24 -35.52 10.75
C GLY A 468 2.15 -34.72 11.46
N THR A 469 2.09 -34.74 12.80
CA THR A 469 1.19 -33.87 13.55
C THR A 469 1.84 -32.51 13.84
N ILE A 470 1.07 -31.42 13.70
CA ILE A 470 1.47 -30.08 14.19
C ILE A 470 1.45 -30.19 15.71
N ASP A 471 2.61 -30.38 16.33
CA ASP A 471 2.69 -30.60 17.77
C ASP A 471 2.41 -29.27 18.50
N ASN A 472 1.15 -29.07 18.91
CA ASN A 472 0.73 -27.97 19.81
C ASN A 472 1.30 -28.15 21.25
N ALA A 473 2.17 -29.13 21.49
CA ALA A 473 2.83 -29.39 22.77
C ALA A 473 4.24 -28.74 22.83
N LEU A 474 4.29 -27.41 22.78
CA LEU A 474 5.52 -26.62 22.64
C LEU A 474 6.20 -26.22 23.95
N ALA A 475 5.94 -26.91 25.05
CA ALA A 475 6.39 -26.49 26.38
C ALA A 475 7.70 -27.14 26.89
N SER A 476 8.30 -28.12 26.20
CA SER A 476 9.38 -28.91 26.83
C SER A 476 10.32 -29.73 25.89
N GLY A 477 11.06 -29.09 24.97
CA GLY A 477 12.35 -29.65 24.48
C GLY A 477 12.68 -29.63 22.98
N GLY A 478 12.70 -28.46 22.32
CA GLY A 478 13.28 -28.30 20.97
C GLY A 478 14.81 -28.43 20.89
N ASN A 479 15.38 -28.54 19.67
CA ASN A 479 16.82 -28.43 19.43
C ASN A 479 17.10 -27.63 18.14
N ALA A 480 17.55 -26.38 18.27
CA ALA A 480 17.91 -25.53 17.13
C ALA A 480 19.31 -25.80 16.53
N THR A 481 20.09 -26.72 17.13
CA THR A 481 21.48 -27.01 16.70
C THR A 481 21.58 -27.55 15.27
N PRO A 482 20.72 -28.49 14.81
CA PRO A 482 20.78 -28.98 13.44
C PRO A 482 20.55 -27.88 12.40
N ILE A 483 19.63 -26.95 12.69
CA ILE A 483 19.36 -25.79 11.82
C ILE A 483 20.58 -24.85 11.78
N ALA A 484 21.21 -24.58 12.93
CA ALA A 484 22.43 -23.77 12.98
C ALA A 484 23.61 -24.42 12.23
N ASN A 485 23.75 -25.75 12.34
CA ASN A 485 24.75 -26.52 11.60
C ASN A 485 24.48 -26.46 10.09
N TYR A 486 23.22 -26.66 9.68
CA TYR A 486 22.78 -26.54 8.29
C TYR A 486 23.11 -25.15 7.73
N TRP A 487 22.77 -24.09 8.46
CA TRP A 487 23.02 -22.71 8.06
C TRP A 487 24.51 -22.49 7.75
N THR A 488 25.37 -22.88 8.68
CA THR A 488 26.84 -22.74 8.55
C THR A 488 27.38 -23.59 7.39
N ALA A 489 26.91 -24.83 7.25
CA ALA A 489 27.35 -25.75 6.19
C ALA A 489 27.00 -25.27 4.77
N ASN A 490 26.00 -24.39 4.64
CA ASN A 490 25.55 -23.83 3.36
C ASN A 490 26.10 -22.42 3.06
N ASN A 491 27.26 -22.08 3.63
CA ASN A 491 27.96 -20.80 3.41
C ASN A 491 27.14 -19.56 3.80
N ASN A 492 26.14 -19.74 4.66
CA ASN A 492 25.50 -18.60 5.28
C ASN A 492 26.38 -18.10 6.43
N VAL A 493 26.37 -16.80 6.65
CA VAL A 493 27.17 -16.15 7.68
C VAL A 493 26.27 -15.38 8.62
N SER A 494 26.62 -15.35 9.90
CA SER A 494 25.88 -14.59 10.88
C SER A 494 26.82 -13.76 11.74
N PHE A 495 26.39 -12.54 12.06
CA PHE A 495 27.04 -11.73 13.08
C PHE A 495 25.99 -11.22 14.06
N ASN A 496 26.39 -11.06 15.32
CA ASN A 496 25.46 -10.87 16.41
C ASN A 496 25.98 -9.84 17.41
N ASN A 497 25.20 -9.58 18.46
CA ASN A 497 25.53 -8.59 19.48
C ASN A 497 25.84 -7.21 18.87
N VAL A 498 25.02 -6.80 17.90
CA VAL A 498 25.12 -5.51 17.24
C VAL A 498 24.70 -4.43 18.24
N THR A 499 25.71 -3.91 18.95
CA THR A 499 25.60 -2.83 19.95
C THR A 499 25.81 -1.45 19.34
N ALA A 500 26.42 -1.39 18.16
CA ALA A 500 26.72 -0.16 17.42
C ALA A 500 26.52 -0.38 15.92
N THR A 501 26.09 0.67 15.25
CA THR A 501 25.79 0.65 13.81
C THR A 501 27.02 0.57 12.92
N THR A 502 28.22 0.78 13.46
CA THR A 502 29.49 0.65 12.71
C THR A 502 29.64 -0.72 12.07
N VAL A 503 29.17 -1.78 12.73
CA VAL A 503 29.22 -3.16 12.20
C VAL A 503 28.38 -3.32 10.92
N LEU A 504 27.30 -2.55 10.79
CA LEU A 504 26.48 -2.53 9.57
C LEU A 504 27.20 -1.78 8.45
N GLY A 505 27.89 -0.69 8.79
CA GLY A 505 28.78 0.02 7.87
C GLY A 505 29.94 -0.84 7.38
N ASP A 506 30.53 -1.66 8.25
CA ASP A 506 31.58 -2.63 7.89
C ASP A 506 31.07 -3.69 6.89
N ALA A 507 29.79 -4.08 7.00
CA ALA A 507 29.14 -4.95 6.02
C ALA A 507 28.83 -4.22 4.69
N GLY A 508 28.96 -2.90 4.62
CA GLY A 508 28.66 -2.08 3.44
C GLY A 508 27.26 -1.48 3.43
N VAL A 509 26.52 -1.55 4.54
CA VAL A 509 25.15 -1.00 4.66
C VAL A 509 25.20 0.32 5.40
N SER A 510 24.68 1.39 4.79
CA SER A 510 24.55 2.68 5.48
C SER A 510 23.54 2.56 6.64
N PRO A 511 23.92 2.85 7.90
CA PRO A 511 23.01 2.73 9.02
C PRO A 511 21.79 3.66 8.97
N SER A 512 21.87 4.76 8.22
CA SER A 512 20.76 5.70 8.04
C SER A 512 19.58 5.13 7.26
N LEU A 513 19.71 3.91 6.71
CA LEU A 513 18.69 3.22 5.94
C LEU A 513 17.70 2.44 6.82
N TYR A 514 18.01 2.24 8.10
CA TYR A 514 17.04 1.69 9.04
C TYR A 514 16.06 2.79 9.42
N TRP A 515 14.77 2.45 9.46
CA TRP A 515 13.75 3.37 9.98
C TRP A 515 13.98 3.73 11.45
N ALA A 516 14.68 2.85 12.15
CA ALA A 516 14.96 2.91 13.56
C ALA A 516 15.80 4.15 13.92
N GLY A 517 15.14 5.14 14.56
CA GLY A 517 15.71 6.44 14.90
C GLY A 517 14.98 7.64 14.28
N GLN A 518 13.98 7.38 13.44
CA GLN A 518 13.31 8.43 12.67
C GLN A 518 11.78 8.39 12.89
N ASN A 519 11.20 9.55 13.20
CA ASN A 519 9.77 9.79 13.04
C ASN A 519 9.47 10.06 11.55
N SER A 520 8.20 10.07 11.16
CA SER A 520 7.72 10.31 9.77
C SER A 520 8.10 11.68 9.16
N GLY A 521 8.95 12.46 9.82
CA GLY A 521 9.54 13.70 9.29
C GLY A 521 11.06 13.64 9.07
N ASN A 522 11.74 12.59 9.53
CA ASN A 522 13.21 12.51 9.53
C ASN A 522 13.78 11.39 8.65
N TYR A 523 12.95 10.44 8.20
CA TYR A 523 13.42 9.41 7.27
C TYR A 523 13.53 10.01 5.87
N PRO A 524 14.66 9.77 5.14
CA PRO A 524 14.87 10.41 3.86
C PRO A 524 13.69 10.14 2.92
N SER A 525 13.22 11.17 2.22
CA SER A 525 12.21 10.99 1.17
C SER A 525 12.77 10.18 -0.02
N ASN A 526 14.09 10.22 -0.20
CA ASN A 526 14.82 9.45 -1.21
C ASN A 526 16.11 8.86 -0.60
N PRO A 527 16.02 7.79 0.21
CA PRO A 527 17.19 7.09 0.74
C PRO A 527 17.98 6.45 -0.41
N ASN A 528 19.30 6.29 -0.23
CA ASN A 528 20.14 5.58 -1.18
C ASN A 528 20.58 4.23 -0.59
N PHE A 529 20.01 3.14 -1.11
CA PHE A 529 20.30 1.77 -0.66
C PHE A 529 21.53 1.13 -1.28
N GLY A 530 22.23 1.85 -2.17
CA GLY A 530 23.50 1.39 -2.74
C GLY A 530 24.50 1.05 -1.64
N LEU A 531 25.16 -0.11 -1.78
CA LEU A 531 26.22 -0.53 -0.88
C LEU A 531 27.38 0.46 -0.92
N VAL A 532 27.85 0.84 0.28
CA VAL A 532 29.08 1.61 0.45
C VAL A 532 30.28 0.68 0.57
N ALA A 533 31.49 1.25 0.61
CA ALA A 533 32.69 0.48 0.87
C ALA A 533 32.61 -0.19 2.25
N GLY A 534 32.49 -1.52 2.26
CA GLY A 534 32.61 -2.34 3.47
C GLY A 534 34.08 -2.67 3.81
N VAL A 535 34.27 -3.34 4.95
CA VAL A 535 35.58 -3.80 5.43
C VAL A 535 35.79 -5.26 5.03
N ALA A 536 36.91 -5.56 4.37
CA ALA A 536 37.23 -6.92 3.96
C ALA A 536 37.25 -7.89 5.16
N GLY A 537 36.55 -9.02 5.03
CA GLY A 537 36.41 -10.02 6.10
C GLY A 537 35.35 -9.71 7.16
N ALA A 538 34.73 -8.52 7.15
CA ALA A 538 33.68 -8.11 8.09
C ALA A 538 32.27 -8.35 7.52
N ASN A 539 32.02 -9.50 6.90
CA ASN A 539 30.75 -9.83 6.23
C ASN A 539 30.37 -8.86 5.11
N ASN A 540 31.37 -8.27 4.45
CA ASN A 540 31.21 -7.30 3.38
C ASN A 540 30.31 -7.82 2.25
N LEU A 541 29.15 -7.17 2.08
CA LEU A 541 28.12 -7.54 1.11
C LEU A 541 28.50 -7.24 -0.33
N ASN A 542 29.53 -6.42 -0.59
CA ASN A 542 29.97 -6.07 -1.95
C ASN A 542 30.51 -7.28 -2.76
N THR A 543 30.76 -8.41 -2.10
CA THR A 543 31.33 -9.62 -2.70
C THR A 543 30.70 -10.90 -2.15
N GLY A 544 31.02 -12.04 -2.76
CA GLY A 544 30.71 -13.36 -2.20
C GLY A 544 29.32 -13.91 -2.51
N ALA A 545 28.56 -13.26 -3.40
CA ALA A 545 27.39 -13.90 -4.00
C ALA A 545 27.82 -15.10 -4.87
N ASN A 546 26.96 -16.11 -4.91
CA ASN A 546 27.20 -17.35 -5.64
C ASN A 546 25.93 -17.79 -6.38
N PHE A 547 26.08 -18.01 -7.68
CA PHE A 547 24.99 -18.45 -8.57
C PHE A 547 25.24 -19.86 -9.12
N GLY A 548 26.13 -20.64 -8.50
CA GLY A 548 26.51 -21.98 -8.94
C GLY A 548 25.52 -23.08 -8.57
N ASP A 549 24.57 -22.81 -7.66
CA ASP A 549 23.52 -23.77 -7.32
C ASP A 549 22.58 -23.99 -8.52
N ALA A 550 22.09 -25.22 -8.73
CA ALA A 550 21.21 -25.55 -9.85
C ALA A 550 19.87 -24.79 -9.84
N LYS A 551 19.44 -24.28 -8.67
CA LYS A 551 18.27 -23.40 -8.55
C LYS A 551 18.49 -21.97 -9.06
N LEU A 552 19.73 -21.61 -9.41
CA LEU A 552 20.13 -20.30 -9.95
C LEU A 552 20.87 -20.43 -11.29
N SER A 553 21.83 -21.35 -11.36
CA SER A 553 22.77 -21.52 -12.46
C SER A 553 22.08 -21.82 -13.78
N GLY A 554 22.38 -21.01 -14.80
CA GLY A 554 21.85 -21.20 -16.16
C GLY A 554 20.38 -20.86 -16.31
N ILE A 555 19.73 -20.29 -15.29
CA ILE A 555 18.34 -19.83 -15.35
C ILE A 555 18.34 -18.35 -15.80
N PRO A 556 17.84 -18.00 -16.99
CA PRO A 556 17.93 -16.64 -17.54
C PRO A 556 17.24 -15.56 -16.71
N PHE A 557 16.32 -15.95 -15.82
CA PHE A 557 15.65 -15.02 -14.92
C PHE A 557 16.64 -14.34 -13.96
N PHE A 558 17.65 -15.05 -13.45
CA PHE A 558 18.58 -14.51 -12.46
C PHE A 558 19.73 -13.76 -13.12
N GLU A 559 19.85 -12.48 -12.79
CA GLU A 559 21.04 -11.68 -13.05
C GLU A 559 22.17 -12.12 -12.11
N VAL A 560 23.33 -12.43 -12.67
CA VAL A 560 24.50 -12.83 -11.87
C VAL A 560 25.18 -11.58 -11.32
N THR A 561 25.13 -11.42 -10.00
CA THR A 561 25.79 -10.32 -9.28
C THR A 561 26.99 -10.82 -8.47
N THR A 562 27.89 -9.92 -8.09
CA THR A 562 28.99 -10.23 -7.17
C THR A 562 28.63 -10.00 -5.71
N TYR A 563 27.60 -9.20 -5.44
CA TYR A 563 27.20 -8.74 -4.11
C TYR A 563 26.01 -9.52 -3.56
N LYS A 564 25.94 -9.59 -2.23
CA LYS A 564 24.80 -10.13 -1.48
C LYS A 564 23.85 -9.01 -1.07
N GLY A 565 22.56 -9.34 -0.95
CA GLY A 565 21.50 -8.35 -0.80
C GLY A 565 21.00 -7.84 -2.15
N ALA A 566 20.02 -6.95 -2.10
CA ALA A 566 19.32 -6.43 -3.27
C ALA A 566 20.10 -5.35 -4.04
N PHE A 567 21.21 -4.85 -3.51
CA PHE A 567 21.90 -3.68 -4.04
C PHE A 567 23.38 -3.94 -4.24
N GLY A 568 23.90 -3.51 -5.40
CA GLY A 568 25.32 -3.25 -5.59
C GLY A 568 25.60 -1.80 -5.21
N THR A 569 26.46 -1.11 -5.97
CA THR A 569 26.69 0.34 -5.78
C THR A 569 25.58 1.22 -6.36
N THR A 570 24.66 0.64 -7.13
CA THR A 570 23.55 1.35 -7.78
C THR A 570 22.26 1.08 -7.02
N ASP A 571 21.52 2.15 -6.72
CA ASP A 571 20.19 2.06 -6.13
C ASP A 571 19.12 2.05 -7.22
N TRP A 572 18.45 0.90 -7.39
CA TRP A 572 17.36 0.73 -8.36
C TRP A 572 16.01 1.25 -7.84
N THR A 573 15.91 1.67 -6.57
CA THR A 573 14.69 2.27 -6.01
C THR A 573 14.55 3.76 -6.36
N ASP A 574 15.64 4.39 -6.78
CA ASP A 574 15.70 5.82 -7.05
C ASP A 574 14.72 6.26 -8.15
N GLY A 575 14.09 7.41 -7.92
CA GLY A 575 13.18 8.07 -8.85
C GLY A 575 11.71 7.63 -8.79
N TRP A 576 11.40 6.39 -8.40
CA TRP A 576 10.05 5.82 -8.56
C TRP A 576 9.36 5.39 -7.28
N THR A 577 10.14 5.01 -6.28
CA THR A 577 9.62 4.64 -4.95
C THR A 577 9.21 5.89 -4.15
N GLU A 578 8.46 5.70 -3.08
CA GLU A 578 8.13 6.72 -2.08
C GLU A 578 8.37 6.18 -0.67
N PHE A 579 9.32 6.76 0.06
CA PHE A 579 9.65 6.31 1.41
C PHE A 579 9.02 7.13 2.53
N GLN A 580 8.35 8.24 2.22
CA GLN A 580 7.59 9.09 3.15
C GLN A 580 6.13 9.31 2.66
N PRO A 581 5.34 8.25 2.42
CA PRO A 581 4.03 8.39 1.80
C PRO A 581 2.98 9.06 2.71
N LEU A 582 3.22 9.19 4.02
CA LEU A 582 2.25 9.72 5.00
C LEU A 582 1.86 11.17 4.72
N ASN A 583 2.85 11.97 4.31
CA ASN A 583 2.68 13.40 4.06
C ASN A 583 2.53 13.72 2.56
N LYS A 584 2.46 12.70 1.70
CA LYS A 584 2.45 12.91 0.25
C LYS A 584 1.08 13.37 -0.23
N ALA A 585 1.03 14.59 -0.78
CA ALA A 585 -0.10 15.06 -1.56
C ALA A 585 -0.03 14.48 -2.98
N PHE A 586 -1.18 14.10 -3.54
CA PHE A 586 -1.34 13.54 -4.88
C PHE A 586 -2.32 14.37 -5.68
#